data_AF-A0A433E6J8-F1
#
_entry.id   AF-A0A433E6J8-F1
#
_cell.length_a   1.000
_cell.length_b   1.000
_cell.length_c   1.000
_cell.angle_alpha   90.00
_cell.angle_beta   90.00
_cell.angle_gamma   90.00
#
_symmetry.space_group_name_H-M   'P 1'
#
loop_
_entity.id
_entity.type
_entity.pdbx_description
1 polymer ?
#
loop_
_entity_poly.entity_id
_entity_poly.type
_entity_poly.pdbx_seq_one_letter_code
_entity_poly.pdbx_strand_id
1 'polypeptide(L)' 'MRGSDTMSESGAVLPWQVIRQDDGGNRYRVGRYATQAEAQKVADGLDHRHHHQVYRVERVGQGTGP' A
#
# COMPACT_ATOMS: atom_id res chain seq x y z
N MET A 1 -8.31 -33.47 -6.04
CA MET A 1 -8.70 -33.08 -4.67
C MET A 1 -7.45 -32.97 -3.79
N ARG A 2 -6.87 -31.78 -3.70
CA ARG A 2 -6.00 -31.26 -2.62
C ARG A 2 -6.09 -29.74 -2.81
N GLY A 3 -6.68 -28.95 -1.92
CA GLY A 3 -6.51 -28.97 -0.47
C GLY A 3 -5.38 -28.02 -0.11
N SER A 4 -5.55 -26.73 -0.41
CA SER A 4 -4.86 -25.64 0.28
C SER A 4 -5.91 -24.58 0.46
N ASP A 5 -6.58 -24.75 1.59
CA ASP A 5 -7.52 -23.86 2.23
C ASP A 5 -7.16 -22.41 1.91
N THR A 6 -7.99 -21.79 1.08
CA THR A 6 -8.13 -20.34 1.02
C THR A 6 -8.52 -19.91 2.42
N MET A 7 -7.52 -19.64 3.26
CA MET A 7 -7.69 -18.76 4.39
C MET A 7 -7.85 -17.37 3.79
N SER A 8 -9.04 -17.14 3.22
CA SER A 8 -9.61 -15.84 3.00
C SER A 8 -9.69 -15.23 4.38
N GLU A 9 -8.60 -14.58 4.80
CA GLU A 9 -8.59 -13.71 5.96
C GLU A 9 -9.62 -12.64 5.66
N SER A 10 -10.83 -12.94 6.07
CA SER A 10 -12.03 -12.10 5.98
C SER A 10 -11.95 -11.05 7.09
N GLY A 11 -10.74 -10.51 7.31
CA GLY A 11 -10.49 -9.29 8.03
C GLY A 11 -10.31 -8.22 6.96
N ALA A 12 -11.35 -7.40 6.77
CA ALA A 12 -11.43 -6.29 5.81
C ALA A 12 -10.11 -6.04 5.05
N VAL A 13 -9.98 -6.61 3.85
CA VAL A 13 -8.78 -6.43 3.03
C VAL A 13 -8.67 -4.94 2.75
N LEU A 14 -7.78 -4.25 3.46
CA LEU A 14 -7.46 -2.85 3.24
C LEU A 14 -6.67 -2.79 1.93
N PRO A 15 -7.34 -2.54 0.80
CA PRO A 15 -6.77 -2.81 -0.50
C PRO A 15 -5.87 -1.67 -0.93
N TRP A 16 -5.81 -0.57 -0.19
CA TRP A 16 -4.97 0.58 -0.51
C TRP A 16 -3.81 0.65 0.47
N GLN A 17 -2.61 0.88 -0.02
CA GLN A 17 -1.42 1.11 0.81
C GLN A 17 -0.70 2.36 0.35
N VAL A 18 -0.06 3.04 1.29
CA VAL A 18 0.88 4.13 0.98
C VAL A 18 2.29 3.57 1.05
N ILE A 19 3.03 3.70 -0.05
CA ILE A 19 4.43 3.35 -0.16
C ILE A 19 5.24 4.64 -0.17
N ARG A 20 6.23 4.73 0.72
CA ARG A 20 7.30 5.71 0.66
C ARG A 20 8.44 5.13 -0.17
N GLN A 21 8.91 5.89 -1.14
CA GLN A 21 10.17 5.66 -1.84
C GLN A 21 11.14 6.80 -1.51
N ASP A 22 12.35 6.47 -1.08
CA ASP A 22 13.44 7.45 -0.95
C ASP A 22 14.33 7.48 -2.20
N ASP A 23 15.21 8.48 -2.26
CA ASP A 23 16.25 8.65 -3.28
C ASP A 23 17.24 7.48 -3.36
N GLY A 24 17.36 6.70 -2.28
CA GLY A 24 18.12 5.45 -2.24
C GLY A 24 17.41 4.27 -2.91
N GLY A 25 16.18 4.46 -3.40
CA GLY A 25 15.37 3.42 -4.03
C GLY A 25 14.70 2.46 -3.03
N ASN A 26 14.82 2.71 -1.72
CA ASN A 26 14.18 1.86 -0.73
C ASN A 26 12.69 2.18 -0.66
N ARG A 27 11.88 1.12 -0.66
CA ARG A 27 10.42 1.22 -0.61
C ARG A 27 9.90 0.70 0.72
N TYR A 28 9.22 1.57 1.46
CA TYR A 28 8.67 1.26 2.77
C TYR A 28 7.16 1.42 2.76
N ARG A 29 6.44 0.43 3.29
CA ARG A 29 5.00 0.54 3.48
C ARG A 29 4.72 1.41 4.71
N VAL A 30 4.07 2.55 4.49
CA VAL A 30 3.69 3.49 5.54
C VAL A 30 2.41 3.06 6.25
N GLY A 31 1.43 2.54 5.51
CA GLY A 31 0.13 2.13 6.06
C GLY A 31 -0.77 1.42 5.05
N ARG A 32 -1.84 0.80 5.55
CA ARG A 32 -2.94 0.22 4.75
C ARG A 32 -4.25 0.93 5.10
N TYR A 33 -5.10 1.12 4.10
CA TYR A 33 -6.32 1.91 4.16
C TYR A 33 -7.45 1.20 3.42
N ALA A 34 -8.68 1.49 3.86
CA ALA A 34 -9.88 0.90 3.27
C ALA A 34 -10.21 1.57 1.93
N THR A 35 -9.93 2.87 1.80
CA THR A 35 -10.20 3.65 0.60
C THR A 35 -8.94 4.32 0.03
N GLN A 36 -8.97 4.59 -1.28
CA GLN A 36 -7.91 5.35 -1.94
C GLN A 36 -7.81 6.79 -1.39
N ALA A 37 -8.95 7.41 -1.09
CA ALA A 37 -9.00 8.79 -0.61
C ALA A 37 -8.29 8.96 0.74
N GLU A 38 -8.48 8.00 1.66
CA GLU A 38 -7.75 7.98 2.94
C GLU A 38 -6.24 7.81 2.72
N ALA A 39 -5.85 6.88 1.85
CA ALA A 39 -4.44 6.66 1.50
C ALA A 39 -3.81 7.91 0.86
N GLN A 40 -4.54 8.56 -0.05
CA GLN A 40 -4.07 9.76 -0.75
C GLN A 40 -3.90 10.94 0.21
N LYS A 41 -4.86 11.15 1.12
CA LYS A 41 -4.76 12.20 2.14
C LYS A 41 -3.52 12.01 3.03
N VAL A 42 -3.15 10.77 3.34
CA VAL A 42 -1.91 10.50 4.07
C VAL A 42 -0.67 10.76 3.20
N ALA A 43 -0.68 10.36 1.93
CA ALA A 43 0.44 10.63 1.02
C ALA A 43 0.69 12.14 0.86
N ASP A 44 -0.34 12.94 0.57
CA ASP A 44 -0.27 14.41 0.52
C ASP A 44 0.19 15.01 1.86
N GLY A 45 -0.27 14.43 2.98
CA GLY A 45 0.13 14.78 4.34
C GLY A 45 1.59 14.51 4.69
N LEU A 46 2.27 13.66 3.93
CA LEU A 46 3.66 13.28 4.18
C LEU A 46 4.62 13.95 3.19
N ASP A 47 4.17 14.14 1.95
CA ASP A 47 4.89 14.90 0.91
C ASP A 47 5.27 16.31 1.39
N HIS A 48 4.36 16.97 2.12
CA HIS A 48 4.60 18.31 2.64
C HIS A 48 5.71 18.42 3.71
N ARG A 49 6.24 17.29 4.22
CA ARG A 49 7.18 17.27 5.35
C ARG A 49 8.64 17.08 4.93
N HIS A 50 8.91 16.39 3.83
CA HIS A 50 10.28 16.05 3.41
C HIS A 50 10.41 15.94 1.88
N HIS A 51 11.12 16.89 1.26
CA HIS A 51 11.26 17.04 -0.20
C HIS A 51 12.06 15.93 -0.93
N HIS A 52 12.55 14.92 -0.20
CA HIS A 52 13.35 13.82 -0.76
C HIS A 52 12.60 12.47 -0.76
N GLN A 53 11.42 12.42 -0.15
CA GLN A 53 10.62 11.21 -0.03
C GLN A 53 9.43 11.31 -0.97
N VAL A 54 9.28 10.33 -1.85
CA VAL A 54 8.12 10.21 -2.75
C VAL A 54 7.10 9.28 -2.10
N TYR A 55 5.87 9.73 -1.93
CA TYR A 55 4.78 8.90 -1.41
C TYR A 55 3.81 8.52 -2.54
N ARG A 56 3.60 7.22 -2.74
CA ARG A 56 2.69 6.68 -3.76
C ARG A 56 1.61 5.82 -3.12
N VAL A 57 0.37 6.02 -3.54
CA VAL A 57 -0.76 5.15 -3.19
C VAL A 57 -0.79 3.98 -4.17
N GLU A 58 -0.80 2.75 -3.66
CA GLU A 58 -0.88 1.52 -4.45
C GLU A 58 -2.03 0.63 -3.97
N ARG A 59 -2.67 -0.08 -4.90
CA ARG A 59 -3.71 -1.06 -4.56
C ARG A 59 -3.08 -2.45 -4.39
N VAL A 60 -3.15 -3.00 -3.19
CA VAL A 60 -2.77 -4.38 -2.86
C VAL A 60 -3.83 -5.33 -3.41
N GLY A 61 -3.47 -6.14 -4.39
CA GLY A 61 -4.37 -7.15 -4.97
C GLY A 61 -4.62 -7.05 -6.47
N GLN A 62 -3.71 -6.47 -7.25
CA GLN A 62 -3.64 -6.72 -8.68
C GLN A 62 -2.31 -7.42 -8.95
N GLY A 63 -2.40 -8.71 -9.28
CA GLY A 63 -1.28 -9.63 -9.28
C GLY A 63 -0.10 -9.17 -10.13
N THR A 64 1.10 -9.43 -9.62
CA THR A 64 2.23 -9.77 -10.47
C THR A 64 2.47 -11.26 -10.28
N GLY A 65 1.67 -12.06 -10.99
CA GLY A 65 2.11 -13.35 -11.52
C GLY A 65 2.16 -13.16 -13.04
N PRO A 66 3.29 -13.50 -13.67
CA PRO A 66 3.44 -14.81 -14.28
C PRO A 66 4.47 -15.71 -13.58
#